data_AF-A0AAU4ZJV2-F1
#
_entry.id   AF-A0AAU4ZJV2-F1
#
_cell.length_a   1.000
_cell.length_b   1.000
_cell.length_c   1.000
_cell.angle_alpha   90.00
_cell.angle_beta   90.00
_cell.angle_gamma   90.00
#
_symmetry.space_group_name_H-M   'P 1'
#
loop_
_entity.id
_entity.type
_entity.pdbx_description
1 polymer ?
#
loop_
_entity_poly.entity_id
_entity_poly.type
_entity_poly.pdbx_seq_one_letter_code
_entity_poly.pdbx_strand_id
1 'polypeptide(L)'
;MPNVATAEQRAAQRRMVSRVTSSGVLNRDGLAFWREAGCGEFYADADEVAEDLAVLQVPCEIVTAYRFPLANARSQRPRKGHEVRIAAKDLPSLEVWMPALKGYRAKLPEDAHGWGFMYFQPAPGKMLIGVRTSMAAAWPWWTQKQAARMGLLCAECGWDLRRSDDEGRLPYNIPTRPRGWRLVCGECCNGGIDVVDQVDTVTGSAGVATGAASSVPAPAAPPAPADTAS
;
A
#
# COMPACT_ATOMS: atom_id res chain seq x y z
N MET A 1 12.96 35.21 9.35
CA MET A 1 13.49 34.29 10.38
C MET A 1 12.92 32.91 10.14
N PRO A 2 13.67 31.80 10.33
CA PRO A 2 13.09 30.47 10.31
C PRO A 2 12.14 30.34 11.51
N ASN A 3 10.86 30.05 11.25
CA ASN A 3 9.85 29.98 12.30
C ASN A 3 10.04 28.66 13.07
N VAL A 4 10.65 28.73 14.27
CA VAL A 4 10.97 27.54 15.06
C VAL A 4 9.69 27.00 15.69
N ALA A 5 9.24 25.83 15.25
CA ALA A 5 8.04 25.18 15.77
C ALA A 5 8.08 25.03 17.30
N THR A 6 6.93 25.29 17.96
CA THR A 6 6.82 25.23 19.42
C THR A 6 7.04 23.81 19.95
N ALA A 7 7.21 23.66 21.26
CA ALA A 7 7.27 22.32 21.89
C ALA A 7 5.98 21.52 21.64
N GLU A 8 4.84 22.20 21.73
CA GLU A 8 3.49 21.68 21.49
C GLU A 8 3.27 21.27 20.04
N GLN A 9 3.61 22.14 19.07
CA GLN A 9 3.55 21.81 17.64
C GLN A 9 4.41 20.59 17.30
N ARG A 10 5.61 20.47 17.88
CA ARG A 10 6.45 19.27 17.68
C ARG A 10 5.86 18.02 18.35
N ALA A 11 5.09 18.15 19.42
CA ALA A 11 4.36 17.02 20.02
C ALA A 11 3.17 16.59 19.15
N ALA A 12 2.33 17.54 18.74
CA ALA A 12 1.22 17.32 17.81
C ALA A 12 1.68 16.72 16.48
N GLN A 13 2.79 17.23 15.91
CA GLN A 13 3.42 16.67 14.72
C GLN A 13 3.76 15.18 14.90
N ARG A 14 4.44 14.79 16.00
CA ARG A 14 4.80 13.38 16.25
C ARG A 14 3.56 12.49 16.38
N ARG A 15 2.54 12.95 17.11
CA ARG A 15 1.25 12.24 17.24
C ARG A 15 0.58 12.09 15.87
N MET A 16 0.49 13.16 15.09
CA MET A 16 -0.10 13.12 13.75
C MET A 16 0.66 12.22 12.78
N VAL A 17 1.99 12.31 12.69
CA VAL A 17 2.79 11.40 11.85
C VAL A 17 2.50 9.94 12.21
N SER A 18 2.50 9.59 13.51
CA SER A 18 2.16 8.25 13.97
C SER A 18 0.74 7.82 13.55
N ARG A 19 -0.27 8.69 13.74
CA ARG A 19 -1.65 8.43 13.34
C ARG A 19 -1.82 8.28 11.82
N VAL A 20 -1.12 9.07 11.01
CA VAL A 20 -1.11 8.95 9.54
C VAL A 20 -0.53 7.61 9.12
N THR A 21 0.61 7.20 9.70
CA THR A 21 1.25 5.92 9.33
C THR A 21 0.48 4.68 9.81
N SER A 22 -0.25 4.77 10.92
CA SER A 22 -0.94 3.62 11.54
C SER A 22 -2.42 3.49 11.14
N SER A 23 -3.10 4.61 10.88
CA SER A 23 -4.56 4.66 10.71
C SER A 23 -5.03 5.66 9.64
N GLY A 24 -4.10 6.38 9.02
CA GLY A 24 -4.37 7.40 8.01
C GLY A 24 -4.74 6.76 6.67
N VAL A 25 -5.74 7.36 6.05
CA VAL A 25 -6.38 6.86 4.83
C VAL A 25 -6.30 7.93 3.75
N LEU A 26 -5.29 7.86 2.87
CA LEU A 26 -5.06 8.87 1.83
C LEU A 26 -5.70 8.46 0.50
N ASN A 27 -6.44 9.38 -0.13
CA ASN A 27 -7.12 9.19 -1.39
C ASN A 27 -7.14 10.47 -2.24
N ARG A 28 -7.85 10.44 -3.39
CA ARG A 28 -8.03 11.62 -4.24
C ARG A 28 -8.69 12.80 -3.53
N ASP A 29 -9.68 12.54 -2.68
CA ASP A 29 -10.53 13.55 -2.04
C ASP A 29 -9.91 14.11 -0.76
N GLY A 30 -8.92 13.43 -0.17
CA GLY A 30 -8.20 13.89 1.02
C GLY A 30 -7.53 12.77 1.83
N LEU A 31 -7.37 13.05 3.12
CA LEU A 31 -6.87 12.14 4.14
C LEU A 31 -7.95 11.96 5.22
N ALA A 32 -8.27 10.72 5.58
CA ALA A 32 -9.24 10.41 6.62
C ALA A 32 -8.63 9.61 7.78
N PHE A 33 -9.22 9.75 8.97
CA PHE A 33 -8.92 8.97 10.17
C PHE A 33 -10.24 8.56 10.83
N TRP A 34 -10.50 7.27 11.00
CA TRP A 34 -11.68 6.82 11.74
C TRP A 34 -11.36 6.55 13.20
N ARG A 35 -12.27 6.96 14.08
CA ARG A 35 -12.23 6.75 15.53
C ARG A 35 -13.55 6.17 16.02
N GLU A 36 -13.47 5.15 16.86
CA GLU A 36 -14.65 4.55 17.48
C GLU A 36 -15.17 5.47 18.58
N ALA A 37 -16.49 5.64 18.67
CA ALA A 37 -17.07 6.48 19.72
C ALA A 37 -16.89 5.79 21.09
N GLY A 38 -16.25 6.46 22.04
CA GLY A 38 -15.95 5.89 23.36
C GLY A 38 -14.84 4.83 23.34
N CYS A 39 -13.79 5.03 22.53
CA CYS A 39 -12.65 4.11 22.41
C CYS A 39 -11.78 3.94 23.67
N GLY A 40 -12.05 4.71 24.73
CA GLY A 40 -11.35 4.62 26.02
C GLY A 40 -9.99 5.34 26.03
N GLU A 41 -9.38 5.42 27.21
CA GLU A 41 -8.18 6.25 27.49
C GLU A 41 -6.93 5.95 26.65
N PHE A 42 -6.88 4.78 25.99
CA PHE A 42 -5.70 4.32 25.23
C PHE A 42 -5.71 4.73 23.75
N TYR A 43 -6.82 5.26 23.24
CA TYR A 43 -6.97 5.61 21.84
C TYR A 43 -7.48 7.04 21.70
N ALA A 44 -6.69 7.89 21.03
CA ALA A 44 -7.10 9.27 20.76
C ALA A 44 -8.39 9.30 19.95
N ASP A 45 -9.43 9.97 20.45
CA ASP A 45 -10.71 10.10 19.78
C ASP A 45 -10.66 11.09 18.60
N ALA A 46 -11.82 11.49 18.06
CA ALA A 46 -11.85 12.40 16.92
C ALA A 46 -11.58 13.86 17.30
N ASP A 47 -11.94 14.27 18.51
CA ASP A 47 -11.75 15.64 19.00
C ASP A 47 -10.26 15.83 19.36
N GLU A 48 -9.63 14.86 20.04
CA GLU A 48 -8.17 14.86 20.29
C GLU A 48 -7.33 14.89 19.00
N VAL A 49 -7.83 14.27 17.91
CA VAL A 49 -7.18 14.35 16.59
C VAL A 49 -7.39 15.73 15.96
N ALA A 50 -8.56 16.33 16.11
CA ALA A 50 -8.84 17.67 15.60
C ALA A 50 -8.08 18.76 16.38
N GLU A 51 -7.88 18.61 17.69
CA GLU A 51 -7.03 19.47 18.51
C GLU A 51 -5.58 19.46 18.03
N ASP A 52 -5.01 18.26 17.80
CA ASP A 52 -3.66 18.12 17.24
C ASP A 52 -3.55 18.74 15.83
N LEU A 53 -4.60 18.67 15.02
CA LEU A 53 -4.64 19.34 13.71
C LEU A 53 -4.78 20.87 13.84
N ALA A 54 -5.53 21.36 14.83
CA ALA A 54 -5.68 22.79 15.12
C ALA A 54 -4.38 23.42 15.61
N VAL A 55 -3.61 22.76 16.49
CA VAL A 55 -2.25 23.16 16.91
C VAL A 55 -1.31 23.31 15.70
N LEU A 56 -1.46 22.42 14.72
CA LEU A 56 -0.68 22.42 13.47
C LEU A 56 -1.27 23.35 12.38
N GLN A 57 -2.40 24.01 12.66
CA GLN A 57 -3.14 24.88 11.72
C GLN A 57 -3.55 24.16 10.42
N VAL A 58 -3.93 22.88 10.53
CA VAL A 58 -4.41 22.05 9.43
C VAL A 58 -5.94 21.98 9.49
N PRO A 59 -6.67 22.51 8.48
CA PRO A 59 -8.13 22.40 8.43
C PRO A 59 -8.59 20.94 8.40
N CYS A 60 -9.64 20.64 9.16
CA CYS A 60 -10.30 19.34 9.10
C CYS A 60 -11.81 19.44 9.38
N GLU A 61 -12.54 18.39 9.01
CA GLU A 61 -13.96 18.18 9.31
C GLU A 61 -14.11 16.88 10.11
N ILE A 62 -14.94 16.87 11.14
CA ILE A 62 -15.36 15.64 11.84
C ILE A 62 -16.76 15.27 11.36
N VAL A 63 -16.91 14.09 10.77
CA VAL A 63 -18.22 13.56 10.36
C VAL A 63 -18.58 12.31 11.15
N THR A 64 -19.87 12.09 11.41
CA THR A 64 -20.34 10.78 11.93
C THR A 64 -20.24 9.73 10.83
N ALA A 65 -19.61 8.60 11.14
CA ALA A 65 -19.43 7.49 10.21
C ALA A 65 -19.77 6.16 10.89
N TYR A 66 -20.26 5.20 10.09
CA TYR A 66 -20.58 3.86 10.57
C TYR A 66 -19.68 2.86 9.86
N ARG A 67 -18.94 2.06 10.65
CA ARG A 67 -18.15 0.94 10.14
C ARG A 67 -18.81 -0.38 10.46
N PHE A 68 -18.48 -1.40 9.68
CA PHE A 68 -18.96 -2.74 9.92
C PHE A 68 -18.37 -3.30 11.23
N PRO A 69 -19.04 -4.32 11.81
CA PRO A 69 -18.43 -5.15 12.84
C PRO A 69 -17.06 -5.65 12.39
N LEU A 70 -16.14 -5.85 13.33
CA LEU A 70 -14.98 -6.70 13.05
C LEU A 70 -15.50 -8.14 12.84
N ALA A 71 -14.86 -8.92 11.97
CA ALA A 71 -15.29 -10.30 11.67
C ALA A 71 -15.52 -11.14 12.93
N ASN A 72 -14.65 -10.96 13.95
CA ASN A 72 -14.70 -11.68 15.22
C ASN A 72 -15.48 -10.94 16.34
N ALA A 73 -16.29 -9.93 16.00
CA ALA A 73 -17.09 -9.19 16.97
C ALA A 73 -18.33 -9.98 17.41
N ARG A 74 -18.55 -10.07 18.74
CA ARG A 74 -19.77 -10.67 19.34
C ARG A 74 -21.07 -9.96 18.95
N SER A 75 -20.99 -8.75 18.41
CA SER A 75 -22.13 -7.96 17.93
C SER A 75 -21.97 -7.71 16.43
N GLN A 76 -22.97 -8.10 15.65
CA GLN A 76 -23.05 -7.82 14.21
C GLN A 76 -23.67 -6.45 13.89
N ARG A 77 -23.80 -5.55 14.88
CA ARG A 77 -24.30 -4.19 14.67
C ARG A 77 -23.19 -3.27 14.13
N PRO A 78 -23.48 -2.38 13.16
CA PRO A 78 -22.53 -1.36 12.72
C PRO A 78 -22.01 -0.52 13.90
N ARG A 79 -20.68 -0.33 13.95
CA ARG A 79 -20.01 0.48 14.96
C ARG A 79 -20.09 1.94 14.56
N LYS A 80 -20.78 2.74 15.38
CA LYS A 80 -20.80 4.20 15.24
C LYS A 80 -19.44 4.75 15.65
N GLY A 81 -18.91 5.67 14.86
CA GLY A 81 -17.72 6.42 15.17
C GLY A 81 -17.72 7.75 14.44
N HIS A 82 -16.55 8.37 14.41
CA HIS A 82 -16.31 9.64 13.75
C HIS A 82 -15.16 9.48 12.76
N GLU A 83 -15.23 10.17 11.62
CA GLU A 83 -14.11 10.32 10.71
C GLU A 83 -13.64 11.77 10.73
N VAL A 84 -12.37 11.97 11.10
CA VAL A 84 -11.67 13.24 10.91
C VAL A 84 -11.12 13.25 9.50
N ARG A 85 -11.44 14.29 8.72
CA ARG A 85 -11.14 14.40 7.29
C ARG A 85 -10.39 15.69 7.00
N ILE A 86 -9.32 15.60 6.22
CA ILE A 86 -8.56 16.73 5.67
C ILE A 86 -8.74 16.67 4.16
N ALA A 87 -9.43 17.63 3.56
CA ALA A 87 -9.71 17.59 2.12
C ALA A 87 -8.42 17.76 1.30
N ALA A 88 -8.43 17.28 0.05
CA ALA A 88 -7.26 17.28 -0.83
C ALA A 88 -6.62 18.67 -1.03
N LYS A 89 -7.44 19.73 -0.98
CA LYS A 89 -7.03 21.14 -1.03
C LYS A 89 -6.25 21.58 0.22
N ASP A 90 -6.50 20.96 1.37
CA ASP A 90 -5.96 21.31 2.69
C ASP A 90 -4.76 20.42 3.09
N LEU A 91 -4.55 19.30 2.39
CA LEU A 91 -3.36 18.44 2.54
C LEU A 91 -2.01 19.18 2.48
N PRO A 92 -1.80 20.21 1.64
CA PRO A 92 -0.55 20.99 1.65
C PRO A 92 -0.19 21.57 3.02
N SER A 93 -1.19 21.94 3.85
CA SER A 93 -0.96 22.42 5.22
C SER A 93 -0.39 21.32 6.12
N LEU A 94 -0.78 20.06 5.92
CA LEU A 94 -0.20 18.90 6.61
C LEU A 94 1.17 18.52 6.03
N GLU A 95 1.40 18.70 4.72
CA GLU A 95 2.70 18.43 4.07
C GLU A 95 3.84 19.28 4.64
N VAL A 96 3.57 20.47 5.19
CA VAL A 96 4.55 21.30 5.92
C VAL A 96 5.12 20.54 7.14
N TRP A 97 4.25 19.81 7.85
CA TRP A 97 4.58 19.07 9.06
C TRP A 97 5.02 17.63 8.79
N MET A 98 4.58 17.05 7.67
CA MET A 98 4.92 15.70 7.21
C MET A 98 5.30 15.71 5.72
N PRO A 99 6.53 16.14 5.34
CA PRO A 99 6.93 16.27 3.94
C PRO A 99 6.85 14.97 3.11
N ALA A 100 6.96 13.82 3.77
CA ALA A 100 6.79 12.50 3.13
C ALA A 100 5.39 12.32 2.50
N LEU A 101 4.36 12.99 3.03
CA LEU A 101 2.99 12.91 2.54
C LEU A 101 2.86 13.36 1.07
N LYS A 102 3.64 14.36 0.67
CA LYS A 102 3.74 14.82 -0.73
C LYS A 102 4.20 13.71 -1.67
N GLY A 103 5.16 12.90 -1.22
CA GLY A 103 5.67 11.74 -1.96
C GLY A 103 4.70 10.56 -2.04
N TYR A 104 3.74 10.46 -1.12
CA TYR A 104 2.63 9.49 -1.21
C TYR A 104 1.53 10.01 -2.13
N ARG A 105 1.12 11.28 -2.00
CA ARG A 105 0.08 11.90 -2.83
C ARG A 105 0.43 11.87 -4.32
N ALA A 106 1.68 12.17 -4.67
CA ALA A 106 2.17 12.12 -6.06
C ALA A 106 2.16 10.72 -6.71
N LYS A 107 1.93 9.66 -5.93
CA LYS A 107 1.86 8.25 -6.40
C LYS A 107 0.45 7.69 -6.42
N LEU A 108 -0.57 8.48 -6.06
CA LEU A 108 -1.97 8.04 -6.10
C LEU A 108 -2.53 8.11 -7.53
N PRO A 109 -3.12 7.02 -8.03
CA PRO A 109 -3.99 7.05 -9.21
C PRO A 109 -5.13 8.07 -9.08
N GLU A 110 -5.61 8.60 -10.21
CA GLU A 110 -6.74 9.55 -10.25
C GLU A 110 -8.08 8.94 -9.79
N ASP A 111 -8.15 7.62 -9.61
CA ASP A 111 -9.29 6.82 -9.14
C ASP A 111 -9.02 6.11 -7.79
N ALA A 112 -8.00 6.52 -7.03
CA ALA A 112 -7.69 5.97 -5.71
C ALA A 112 -8.58 6.53 -4.56
N HIS A 113 -9.04 5.67 -3.64
CA HIS A 113 -10.18 5.98 -2.73
C HIS A 113 -9.97 5.81 -1.20
N GLY A 114 -8.78 5.42 -0.69
CA GLY A 114 -8.38 5.37 0.75
C GLY A 114 -8.79 4.17 1.67
N TRP A 115 -7.98 3.09 1.82
CA TRP A 115 -8.11 2.01 2.83
C TRP A 115 -6.94 1.01 2.72
N GLY A 116 -6.80 0.13 3.72
CA GLY A 116 -5.77 -0.91 3.77
C GLY A 116 -6.29 -2.30 3.39
N PHE A 117 -5.86 -2.82 2.23
CA PHE A 117 -6.08 -4.22 1.84
C PHE A 117 -4.86 -5.07 2.24
N MET A 118 -5.05 -6.03 3.16
CA MET A 118 -4.04 -7.03 3.51
C MET A 118 -3.94 -8.09 2.40
N TYR A 119 -2.74 -8.58 2.12
CA TYR A 119 -2.50 -9.70 1.24
C TYR A 119 -1.21 -10.45 1.60
N PHE A 120 -1.14 -11.71 1.23
CA PHE A 120 0.05 -12.55 1.35
C PHE A 120 0.88 -12.43 0.06
N GLN A 121 2.20 -12.30 0.18
CA GLN A 121 3.11 -12.25 -0.96
C GLN A 121 4.27 -13.23 -0.77
N PRO A 122 4.48 -14.18 -1.70
CA PRO A 122 5.59 -15.10 -1.61
C PRO A 122 6.92 -14.37 -1.82
N ALA A 123 7.93 -14.80 -1.06
CA ALA A 123 9.31 -14.38 -1.12
C ALA A 123 10.20 -15.62 -0.93
N PRO A 124 11.51 -15.56 -1.26
CA PRO A 124 12.45 -16.66 -1.03
C PRO A 124 12.30 -17.30 0.36
N GLY A 125 11.88 -18.58 0.36
CA GLY A 125 11.65 -19.40 1.54
C GLY A 125 10.58 -18.95 2.54
N LYS A 126 9.70 -17.98 2.22
CA LYS A 126 8.68 -17.46 3.16
C LYS A 126 7.50 -16.76 2.52
N MET A 127 6.39 -16.68 3.25
CA MET A 127 5.27 -15.79 2.95
C MET A 127 5.40 -14.47 3.72
N LEU A 128 5.28 -13.34 3.03
CA LEU A 128 5.22 -12.01 3.65
C LEU A 128 3.77 -11.54 3.75
N ILE A 129 3.41 -10.88 4.85
CA ILE A 129 2.15 -10.15 4.96
C ILE A 129 2.38 -8.73 4.45
N GLY A 130 1.77 -8.38 3.32
CA GLY A 130 1.73 -7.04 2.77
C GLY A 130 0.43 -6.33 3.12
N VAL A 131 0.48 -5.00 3.23
CA VAL A 131 -0.71 -4.15 3.33
C VAL A 131 -0.64 -3.08 2.26
N ARG A 132 -1.57 -3.10 1.31
CA ARG A 132 -1.78 -2.00 0.36
C ARG A 132 -2.62 -0.94 1.06
N THR A 133 -1.93 0.00 1.71
CA THR A 133 -2.52 1.19 2.38
C THR A 133 -3.07 2.24 1.40
N SER A 134 -2.77 2.09 0.10
CA SER A 134 -3.22 2.98 -0.98
C SER A 134 -4.57 2.59 -1.61
N MET A 135 -5.25 1.56 -1.09
CA MET A 135 -6.57 1.16 -1.59
C MET A 135 -7.68 1.98 -0.97
N ALA A 136 -8.91 1.49 -0.73
CA ALA A 136 -10.10 2.32 -0.86
C ALA A 136 -11.20 2.25 0.20
N ALA A 137 -11.69 3.43 0.62
CA ALA A 137 -12.62 3.57 1.72
C ALA A 137 -13.93 2.90 1.33
N ALA A 138 -14.49 2.14 2.26
CA ALA A 138 -15.92 1.98 2.23
C ALA A 138 -16.51 3.38 2.41
N TRP A 139 -17.02 3.95 1.32
CA TRP A 139 -18.34 4.59 1.23
C TRP A 139 -18.61 5.05 -0.22
N PRO A 140 -19.69 4.59 -0.88
CA PRO A 140 -20.54 3.46 -0.48
C PRO A 140 -19.78 2.12 -0.54
N TRP A 141 -20.46 1.02 -0.23
CA TRP A 141 -19.94 -0.32 -0.54
C TRP A 141 -19.56 -0.40 -2.02
N TRP A 142 -18.33 -0.82 -2.30
CA TRP A 142 -17.97 -1.17 -3.67
C TRP A 142 -18.79 -2.38 -4.10
N THR A 143 -19.61 -2.15 -5.13
CA THR A 143 -20.17 -3.21 -5.96
C THR A 143 -19.07 -4.14 -6.46
N GLN A 144 -19.40 -5.38 -6.79
CA GLN A 144 -18.44 -6.32 -7.40
C GLN A 144 -17.79 -5.74 -8.67
N LYS A 145 -18.52 -4.87 -9.41
CA LYS A 145 -18.01 -4.12 -10.57
C LYS A 145 -16.93 -3.09 -10.21
N GLN A 146 -17.01 -2.45 -9.06
CA GLN A 146 -15.97 -1.54 -8.56
C GLN A 146 -14.76 -2.33 -8.04
N ALA A 147 -14.98 -3.43 -7.30
CA ALA A 147 -13.90 -4.32 -6.87
C ALA A 147 -13.14 -4.93 -8.07
N ALA A 148 -13.84 -5.30 -9.14
CA ALA A 148 -13.24 -5.79 -10.40
C ALA A 148 -12.31 -4.75 -11.04
N ARG A 149 -12.76 -3.50 -11.18
CA ARG A 149 -11.96 -2.40 -11.76
C ARG A 149 -10.66 -2.15 -11.00
N MET A 150 -10.69 -2.39 -9.69
CA MET A 150 -9.59 -2.10 -8.77
C MET A 150 -8.71 -3.34 -8.49
N GLY A 151 -8.90 -4.43 -9.23
CA GLY A 151 -8.11 -5.65 -9.12
C GLY A 151 -8.30 -6.42 -7.80
N LEU A 152 -9.42 -6.21 -7.10
CA LEU A 152 -9.73 -6.84 -5.81
C LEU A 152 -10.57 -8.12 -5.91
N LEU A 153 -10.82 -8.60 -7.13
CA LEU A 153 -11.35 -9.94 -7.34
C LEU A 153 -10.20 -10.92 -7.60
N CYS A 154 -10.38 -12.17 -7.22
CA CYS A 154 -9.50 -13.26 -7.61
C CYS A 154 -9.39 -13.31 -9.14
N ALA A 155 -8.18 -13.21 -9.66
CA ALA A 155 -7.92 -13.19 -11.10
C ALA A 155 -8.29 -14.51 -11.82
N GLU A 156 -8.52 -15.60 -11.09
CA GLU A 156 -8.95 -16.90 -11.62
C GLU A 156 -10.47 -17.09 -11.53
N CYS A 157 -11.05 -16.97 -10.33
CA CYS A 157 -12.46 -17.33 -10.07
C CYS A 157 -13.41 -16.13 -9.84
N GLY A 158 -12.92 -14.89 -9.89
CA GLY A 158 -13.74 -13.69 -9.67
C GLY A 158 -14.27 -13.48 -8.24
N TRP A 159 -13.84 -14.31 -7.28
CA TRP A 159 -14.19 -14.16 -5.87
C TRP A 159 -13.76 -12.82 -5.29
N ASP A 160 -14.57 -12.22 -4.42
CA ASP A 160 -14.28 -10.94 -3.78
C ASP A 160 -13.29 -11.12 -2.61
N LEU A 161 -12.02 -10.83 -2.87
CA LEU A 161 -10.91 -11.05 -1.94
C LEU A 161 -10.93 -10.14 -0.70
N ARG A 162 -11.89 -9.21 -0.61
CA ARG A 162 -12.12 -8.39 0.58
C ARG A 162 -12.87 -9.15 1.68
N ARG A 163 -13.45 -10.31 1.34
CA ARG A 163 -14.11 -11.24 2.25
C ARG A 163 -13.05 -12.00 3.04
N SER A 164 -12.77 -11.54 4.26
CA SER A 164 -11.77 -12.12 5.17
C SER A 164 -12.35 -13.18 6.12
N ASP A 165 -13.60 -13.57 5.92
CA ASP A 165 -14.36 -14.58 6.67
C ASP A 165 -14.16 -16.01 6.13
N ASP A 166 -13.58 -16.14 4.94
CA ASP A 166 -13.21 -17.43 4.32
C ASP A 166 -11.68 -17.60 4.36
N GLU A 167 -11.20 -18.39 5.34
CA GLU A 167 -9.77 -18.69 5.52
C GLU A 167 -9.17 -19.48 4.33
N GLY A 168 -9.99 -20.22 3.57
CA GLY A 168 -9.56 -20.89 2.34
C GLY A 168 -9.35 -19.92 1.17
N ARG A 169 -10.00 -18.75 1.20
CA ARG A 169 -9.98 -17.76 0.11
C ARG A 169 -9.20 -16.49 0.40
N LEU A 170 -8.29 -16.52 1.38
CA LEU A 170 -7.39 -15.41 1.69
C LEU A 170 -6.64 -14.88 0.44
N PRO A 171 -6.35 -13.56 0.36
CA PRO A 171 -5.71 -12.94 -0.80
C PRO A 171 -4.20 -13.18 -0.90
N TYR A 172 -3.77 -13.79 -2.00
CA TYR A 172 -2.36 -13.98 -2.36
C TYR A 172 -2.00 -13.15 -3.60
N ASN A 173 -0.98 -12.31 -3.49
CA ASN A 173 -0.38 -11.58 -4.60
C ASN A 173 0.74 -12.44 -5.19
N ILE A 174 0.45 -13.19 -6.26
CA ILE A 174 1.38 -14.15 -6.88
C ILE A 174 1.97 -13.57 -8.19
N PRO A 175 3.20 -13.94 -8.59
CA PRO A 175 3.82 -13.41 -9.79
C PRO A 175 3.15 -13.97 -11.07
N THR A 176 3.13 -13.17 -12.13
CA THR A 176 2.65 -13.56 -13.46
C THR A 176 3.81 -13.63 -14.45
N ARG A 177 3.86 -14.69 -15.26
CA ARG A 177 4.80 -14.78 -16.39
C ARG A 177 4.38 -13.79 -17.50
N PRO A 178 5.31 -13.08 -18.18
CA PRO A 178 6.75 -13.07 -17.94
C PRO A 178 7.19 -12.07 -16.85
N ARG A 179 6.42 -10.98 -16.61
CA ARG A 179 6.65 -10.01 -15.53
C ARG A 179 5.31 -9.43 -15.08
N GLY A 180 5.05 -9.45 -13.77
CA GLY A 180 3.86 -8.84 -13.15
C GLY A 180 3.46 -9.56 -11.87
N TRP A 181 2.38 -9.09 -11.24
CA TRP A 181 1.78 -9.67 -10.05
C TRP A 181 0.26 -9.60 -10.16
N ARG A 182 -0.45 -10.62 -9.65
CA ARG A 182 -1.91 -10.67 -9.62
C ARG A 182 -2.43 -11.20 -8.28
N LEU A 183 -3.62 -10.75 -7.91
CA LEU A 183 -4.30 -11.23 -6.70
C LEU A 183 -5.16 -12.46 -7.02
N VAL A 184 -4.99 -13.52 -6.24
CA VAL A 184 -5.67 -14.83 -6.35
C VAL A 184 -6.07 -15.29 -4.95
N CYS A 185 -7.19 -16.01 -4.81
CA CYS A 185 -7.61 -16.57 -3.52
C CYS A 185 -6.87 -17.87 -3.20
N GLY A 186 -6.68 -18.18 -1.91
CA GLY A 186 -5.95 -19.37 -1.44
C GLY A 186 -6.28 -20.67 -2.18
N GLU A 187 -7.56 -21.01 -2.34
CA GLU A 187 -8.01 -22.17 -3.13
C GLU A 187 -7.44 -22.21 -4.55
N CYS A 188 -7.36 -21.08 -5.25
CA CYS A 188 -6.95 -21.01 -6.65
C CYS A 188 -5.42 -20.96 -6.82
N CYS A 189 -4.64 -20.88 -5.74
CA CYS A 189 -3.18 -20.87 -5.77
C CYS A 189 -2.53 -21.77 -4.70
N ASN A 190 -3.25 -22.77 -4.19
CA ASN A 190 -2.82 -23.69 -3.13
C ASN A 190 -2.18 -22.97 -1.93
N GLY A 191 -2.84 -21.93 -1.39
CA GLY A 191 -2.31 -21.12 -0.29
C GLY A 191 -1.00 -20.39 -0.60
N GLY A 192 -0.65 -20.25 -1.89
CA GLY A 192 0.61 -19.70 -2.35
C GLY A 192 1.83 -20.63 -2.19
N ILE A 193 1.64 -21.87 -1.71
CA ILE A 193 2.72 -22.83 -1.42
C ILE A 193 3.52 -23.12 -2.69
N ASP A 194 2.83 -23.54 -3.75
CA ASP A 194 3.41 -23.85 -5.08
C ASP A 194 4.25 -22.71 -5.66
N VAL A 195 4.04 -21.48 -5.18
CA VAL A 195 4.64 -20.26 -5.68
C VAL A 195 5.86 -19.83 -4.85
N VAL A 196 5.89 -20.08 -3.53
CA VAL A 196 7.04 -19.72 -2.66
C VAL A 196 8.33 -20.32 -3.21
N ASP A 197 8.31 -21.60 -3.56
CA ASP A 197 9.46 -22.33 -4.11
C ASP A 197 9.85 -21.85 -5.52
N GLN A 198 8.93 -21.25 -6.28
CA GLN A 198 9.19 -20.69 -7.61
C GLN A 198 9.77 -19.27 -7.58
N VAL A 199 9.62 -18.51 -6.48
CA VAL A 199 10.16 -17.15 -6.40
C VAL A 199 11.68 -17.15 -6.50
N ASP A 200 12.36 -18.15 -5.92
CA ASP A 200 13.81 -18.30 -6.00
C ASP A 200 14.34 -18.29 -7.44
N THR A 201 13.63 -18.94 -8.37
CA THR A 201 13.99 -18.95 -9.80
C THR A 201 13.81 -17.56 -10.45
N VAL A 202 12.79 -16.80 -10.03
CA VAL A 202 12.47 -15.48 -10.60
C VAL A 202 13.37 -14.38 -10.05
N THR A 203 13.69 -14.39 -8.75
CA THR A 203 14.64 -13.44 -8.15
C THR A 203 16.10 -13.80 -8.44
N GLY A 204 16.45 -15.08 -8.57
CA GLY A 204 17.80 -15.51 -8.98
C GLY A 204 18.16 -15.07 -10.40
N SER A 205 17.17 -14.97 -11.29
CA SER A 205 17.34 -14.51 -12.69
C SER A 205 17.73 -13.03 -12.83
N ALA A 206 17.68 -12.23 -11.76
CA ALA A 206 18.18 -10.86 -11.74
C ALA A 206 19.65 -10.76 -11.25
N GLY A 207 20.22 -11.85 -10.71
CA GLY A 207 21.57 -11.89 -10.14
C GLY A 207 22.64 -12.51 -11.03
N VAL A 208 22.27 -13.19 -12.12
CA VAL A 208 23.20 -13.91 -13.02
C VAL A 208 23.22 -13.28 -14.41
N ALA A 209 23.62 -12.00 -14.47
CA ALA A 209 23.86 -11.27 -15.72
C ALA A 209 25.26 -10.61 -15.77
N THR A 210 26.23 -11.20 -15.04
CA THR A 210 27.66 -10.90 -15.16
C THR A 210 28.45 -12.21 -15.04
N GLY A 211 28.96 -12.75 -16.15
CA GLY A 211 29.75 -13.99 -16.10
C GLY A 211 29.68 -14.92 -17.32
N ALA A 212 28.84 -14.64 -18.33
CA ALA A 212 28.92 -15.34 -19.61
C ALA A 212 29.99 -14.65 -20.49
N ALA A 213 31.25 -15.09 -20.38
CA ALA A 213 32.31 -14.64 -21.27
C ALA A 213 31.98 -15.05 -22.71
N SER A 214 31.69 -14.08 -23.58
CA SER A 214 31.54 -14.32 -25.01
C SER A 214 32.91 -14.66 -25.60
N SER A 215 33.09 -15.92 -26.02
CA SER A 215 34.20 -16.34 -26.87
C SER A 215 33.96 -15.84 -28.30
N VAL A 216 34.31 -14.57 -28.53
CA VAL A 216 34.33 -13.96 -29.87
C VAL A 216 35.43 -14.65 -30.71
N PRO A 217 35.15 -15.10 -31.95
CA PRO A 217 36.20 -15.61 -32.83
C PRO A 217 37.22 -14.51 -33.16
N ALA A 218 38.51 -14.84 -33.14
CA ALA A 218 39.57 -13.89 -33.46
C ALA A 218 39.49 -13.43 -34.93
N PRO A 219 39.59 -12.12 -35.23
CA PRO A 219 39.73 -11.64 -36.60
C PRO A 219 41.09 -12.06 -37.18
N ALA A 220 41.10 -12.39 -38.47
CA ALA A 220 42.30 -12.86 -39.18
C ALA A 220 43.38 -11.76 -39.27
N ALA A 221 44.65 -12.18 -39.23
CA ALA A 221 45.79 -11.28 -39.37
C ALA A 221 45.86 -10.65 -40.78
N PRO A 222 46.25 -9.37 -40.90
CA PRO A 222 46.49 -8.75 -42.20
C PRO A 222 47.76 -9.33 -42.86
N PRO A 223 47.84 -9.33 -44.21
CA PRO A 223 48.99 -9.86 -44.93
C PRO A 223 50.26 -9.01 -44.71
N ALA A 224 51.41 -9.67 -44.70
CA ALA A 224 52.71 -9.02 -44.60
C ALA A 224 53.06 -8.21 -45.87
N PRO A 225 53.74 -7.06 -45.75
CA PRO A 225 54.32 -6.37 -46.90
C PRO A 225 55.45 -7.20 -47.51
N ALA A 226 55.60 -7.10 -48.83
CA ALA A 226 56.67 -7.73 -49.58
C ALA A 226 57.75 -6.69 -49.93
N ASP A 227 59.00 -6.98 -49.56
CA ASP A 227 60.22 -6.36 -50.10
C ASP A 227 61.23 -7.51 -50.27
N THR A 228 61.47 -8.01 -51.49
CA THR A 228 62.53 -7.56 -52.44
C THR A 228 63.98 -7.65 -51.91
N ALA A 229 64.62 -8.75 -52.30
CA ALA A 229 66.02 -8.87 -52.73
C ALA A 229 67.11 -7.94 -52.14
N SER A 230 68.10 -8.53 -51.47
CA SER A 230 69.33 -9.02 -52.15
C SER A 230 70.12 -9.96 -51.25
#